data_AF-A0A1H4A0E9-F1
#
_entry.id   AF-A0A1H4A0E9-F1
#
_cell.length_a   1.000
_cell.length_b   1.000
_cell.length_c   1.000
_cell.angle_alpha   90.00
_cell.angle_beta   90.00
_cell.angle_gamma   90.00
#
_symmetry.space_group_name_H-M   'P 1'
#
loop_
_entity.id
_entity.type
_entity.pdbx_description
1 polymer ?
#
loop_
_entity_poly.entity_id
_entity_poly.type
_entity_poly.pdbx_seq_one_letter_code
_entity_poly.pdbx_strand_id
1 'polypeptide(L)'
;MREANDFDAAVKPHHRYKWILEWIKKKGTADILDSDFVYAYAEHFNPKVGIQPFGAPKCPQLSRDLGAMNKLRYLKRIPIGIADGLSYMGFPKWVYSYRIGRRAEMLELDSMECMGLIGVRRYTGGSHV
;
A
#
# COMPACT_ATOMS: atom_id res chain seq x y z
N MET A 1 19.65 12.59 32.97
CA MET A 1 18.90 12.91 31.73
C MET A 1 18.59 11.59 31.05
N ARG A 2 17.31 11.16 31.04
CA ARG A 2 16.86 10.03 30.23
C ARG A 2 16.20 10.64 29.00
N GLU A 3 16.88 10.55 27.85
CA GLU A 3 16.27 10.86 26.56
C GLU A 3 15.12 9.87 26.36
N ALA A 4 13.90 10.40 26.25
CA ALA A 4 12.76 9.62 25.83
C ALA A 4 13.02 9.22 24.37
N ASN A 5 13.38 7.96 24.13
CA ASN A 5 13.39 7.40 22.80
C ASN A 5 11.97 7.44 22.24
N ASP A 6 11.71 8.42 21.37
CA ASP A 6 10.48 8.60 20.58
C ASP A 6 10.21 7.46 19.57
N PHE A 7 10.97 6.35 19.65
CA PHE A 7 10.89 5.18 18.78
C PHE A 7 9.62 4.33 19.02
N ASP A 8 8.89 4.56 20.11
CA ASP A 8 7.62 3.87 20.43
C ASP A 8 6.36 4.67 20.06
N ALA A 9 6.50 5.77 19.32
CA ALA A 9 5.35 6.39 18.67
C ALA A 9 4.90 5.46 17.53
N ALA A 10 3.92 4.59 17.81
CA ALA A 10 3.30 3.69 16.85
C ALA A 10 3.29 4.30 15.44
N VAL A 11 4.05 3.69 14.52
CA VAL A 11 4.29 4.24 13.17
C VAL A 11 2.99 4.80 12.63
N LYS A 12 2.95 6.09 12.32
CA LYS A 12 1.69 6.71 11.90
C LYS A 12 1.22 6.07 10.59
N PRO A 13 -0.09 5.81 10.40
CA PRO A 13 -0.59 5.07 9.23
C PRO A 13 -0.10 5.60 7.88
N HIS A 14 0.10 6.92 7.77
CA HIS A 14 0.54 7.55 6.52
C HIS A 14 1.93 7.07 6.05
N HIS A 15 2.89 6.78 6.95
CA HIS A 15 4.20 6.25 6.55
C HIS A 15 4.06 4.87 5.92
N ARG A 16 3.23 4.01 6.52
CA ARG A 16 2.96 2.67 5.99
C ARG A 16 2.24 2.73 4.65
N TYR A 17 1.29 3.64 4.50
CA TYR A 17 0.56 3.80 3.24
C TYR A 17 1.49 4.28 2.12
N LYS A 18 2.39 5.24 2.41
CA LYS A 18 3.38 5.71 1.45
C LYS A 18 4.30 4.57 1.00
N TRP A 19 4.84 3.80 1.93
CA TRP A 19 5.71 2.65 1.63
C TRP A 19 4.99 1.60 0.77
N ILE A 20 3.72 1.28 1.08
CA ILE A 20 2.91 0.34 0.27
C ILE A 20 2.73 0.87 -1.15
N LEU A 21 2.46 2.17 -1.33
CA LEU A 21 2.33 2.78 -2.66
C LEU A 21 3.64 2.69 -3.44
N GLU A 22 4.77 3.00 -2.81
CA GLU A 22 6.10 2.90 -3.44
C GLU A 22 6.43 1.46 -3.86
N TRP A 23 6.12 0.48 -3.00
CA TRP A 23 6.27 -0.94 -3.33
C TRP A 23 5.46 -1.31 -4.59
N ILE A 24 4.17 -0.99 -4.60
CA ILE A 24 3.27 -1.32 -5.72
C ILE A 24 3.67 -0.55 -6.98
N LYS A 25 4.15 0.69 -6.89
CA LYS A 25 4.70 1.43 -8.05
C LYS A 25 5.89 0.70 -8.67
N LYS A 26 6.78 0.14 -7.85
CA LYS A 26 7.98 -0.58 -8.30
C LYS A 26 7.67 -1.99 -8.82
N LYS A 27 6.72 -2.70 -8.20
CA LYS A 27 6.44 -4.12 -8.46
C LYS A 27 5.16 -4.38 -9.26
N GLY A 28 4.35 -3.35 -9.50
CA GLY A 28 3.09 -3.40 -10.24
C GLY A 28 1.87 -3.69 -9.36
N THR A 29 1.92 -4.77 -8.60
CA THR A 29 0.83 -5.20 -7.70
C THR A 29 1.38 -5.76 -6.39
N ALA A 30 0.53 -5.86 -5.38
CA ALA A 30 0.84 -6.56 -4.14
C ALA A 30 -0.39 -7.31 -3.60
N ASP A 31 -0.19 -8.46 -3.00
CA ASP A 31 -1.23 -9.23 -2.31
C ASP A 31 -0.70 -9.84 -1.01
N ILE A 32 -1.60 -10.37 -0.18
CA ILE A 32 -1.23 -10.84 1.17
C ILE A 32 -0.52 -12.21 1.16
N LEU A 33 -0.45 -12.88 0.00
CA LEU A 33 0.23 -14.16 -0.17
C LEU A 33 1.61 -13.99 -0.79
N ASP A 34 1.92 -12.82 -1.36
CA ASP A 34 3.27 -12.41 -1.76
C ASP A 34 4.18 -12.32 -0.54
N SER A 35 5.02 -13.35 -0.37
CA SER A 35 5.95 -13.46 0.74
C SER A 35 6.96 -12.31 0.76
N ASP A 36 7.46 -11.89 -0.40
CA ASP A 36 8.49 -10.84 -0.47
C ASP A 36 7.91 -9.52 0.01
N PHE A 37 6.69 -9.21 -0.40
CA PHE A 37 5.98 -8.02 0.07
C PHE A 37 5.72 -8.07 1.58
N VAL A 38 5.22 -9.19 2.08
CA VAL A 38 4.85 -9.31 3.49
C VAL A 38 6.09 -9.29 4.40
N TYR A 39 7.17 -9.98 4.01
CA TYR A 39 8.42 -9.95 4.75
C TYR A 39 9.06 -8.57 4.72
N ALA A 40 9.15 -7.92 3.56
CA ALA A 40 9.72 -6.58 3.48
C ALA A 40 8.92 -5.56 4.30
N TYR A 41 7.59 -5.66 4.30
CA TYR A 41 6.75 -4.83 5.16
C TYR A 41 7.00 -5.13 6.65
N ALA A 42 7.14 -6.41 7.01
CA ALA A 42 7.36 -6.83 8.38
C ALA A 42 8.74 -6.39 8.90
N GLU A 43 9.78 -6.52 8.10
CA GLU A 43 11.13 -6.02 8.41
C GLU A 43 11.13 -4.50 8.59
N HIS A 44 10.40 -3.77 7.74
CA HIS A 44 10.42 -2.32 7.75
C HIS A 44 9.63 -1.70 8.91
N PHE A 45 8.49 -2.30 9.30
CA PHE A 45 7.59 -1.73 10.31
C PHE A 45 7.46 -2.52 11.61
N ASN A 46 8.12 -3.68 11.69
CA ASN A 46 8.08 -4.62 12.82
C ASN A 46 6.66 -4.87 13.40
N PRO A 47 5.63 -5.15 12.57
CA PRO A 47 4.29 -5.45 13.05
C PRO A 47 4.24 -6.85 13.70
N LYS A 48 3.20 -7.10 14.50
CA LYS A 48 2.89 -8.47 14.94
C LYS A 48 2.57 -9.35 13.74
N VAL A 49 3.36 -10.40 13.55
CA VAL A 49 3.18 -11.43 12.52
C VAL A 49 2.90 -12.80 13.14
N GLY A 50 2.07 -13.60 12.48
CA GLY A 50 1.84 -15.00 12.82
C GLY A 50 2.45 -15.90 11.77
N ILE A 51 3.48 -16.66 12.12
CA ILE A 51 4.12 -17.61 11.20
C ILE A 51 3.09 -18.66 10.76
N GLN A 52 3.13 -19.01 9.49
CA GLN A 52 2.31 -20.06 8.91
C GLN A 52 3.22 -21.20 8.43
N PRO A 53 2.77 -22.45 8.45
CA PRO A 53 3.56 -23.58 7.96
C PRO A 53 3.85 -23.49 6.44
N PHE A 54 3.03 -22.73 5.70
CA PHE A 54 3.17 -22.52 4.27
C PHE A 54 2.84 -21.06 3.91
N GLY A 55 3.55 -20.51 2.93
CA GLY A 55 3.29 -19.18 2.37
C GLY A 55 3.77 -18.00 3.23
N ALA A 56 3.24 -16.81 2.94
CA ALA A 56 3.54 -15.59 3.67
C ALA A 56 3.02 -15.62 5.12
N PRO A 57 3.72 -14.99 6.08
CA PRO A 57 3.22 -14.91 7.44
C PRO A 57 1.95 -14.06 7.51
N LYS A 58 1.06 -14.37 8.45
CA LYS A 58 -0.15 -13.56 8.66
C LYS A 58 0.23 -12.24 9.32
N CYS A 59 -0.01 -11.13 8.62
CA CYS A 59 0.20 -9.77 9.13
C CYS A 59 -1.14 -9.01 9.21
N PRO A 60 -1.85 -9.04 10.36
CA PRO A 60 -3.14 -8.35 10.49
C PRO A 60 -3.07 -6.84 10.33
N GLN A 61 -1.91 -6.22 10.62
CA GLN A 61 -1.71 -4.79 10.40
C GLN A 61 -1.70 -4.45 8.90
N LEU A 62 -0.97 -5.23 8.10
CA LEU A 62 -0.93 -5.06 6.65
C LEU A 62 -2.32 -5.21 6.02
N SER A 63 -3.09 -6.24 6.43
CA SER A 63 -4.46 -6.41 5.94
C SER A 63 -5.37 -5.21 6.26
N ARG A 64 -5.23 -4.61 7.46
CA ARG A 64 -5.97 -3.41 7.84
C ARG A 64 -5.55 -2.20 7.01
N ASP A 65 -4.26 -2.01 6.77
CA ASP A 65 -3.74 -0.92 5.96
C ASP A 65 -4.22 -1.01 4.50
N LEU A 66 -4.08 -2.18 3.86
CA LEU A 66 -4.57 -2.42 2.50
C LEU A 66 -6.09 -2.21 2.38
N GLY A 67 -6.85 -2.68 3.38
CA GLY A 67 -8.29 -2.47 3.47
C GLY A 67 -8.67 -0.99 3.57
N ALA A 68 -7.97 -0.23 4.41
CA ALA A 68 -8.17 1.20 4.57
C ALA A 68 -7.81 1.98 3.30
N MET A 69 -6.66 1.71 2.69
CA MET A 69 -6.22 2.35 1.45
C MET A 69 -7.15 2.07 0.27
N ASN A 70 -7.73 0.87 0.19
CA ASN A 70 -8.74 0.55 -0.82
C ASN A 70 -10.06 1.31 -0.58
N LYS A 71 -10.51 1.44 0.67
CA LYS A 71 -11.70 2.27 1.02
C LYS A 71 -11.48 3.74 0.62
N LEU A 72 -10.28 4.25 0.86
CA LEU A 72 -9.85 5.61 0.50
C LEU A 72 -9.50 5.78 -0.99
N ARG A 73 -9.68 4.75 -1.83
CA ARG A 73 -9.38 4.75 -3.28
C ARG A 73 -7.92 5.02 -3.66
N TYR A 74 -6.99 4.93 -2.72
CA TYR A 74 -5.55 4.95 -2.98
C TYR A 74 -5.08 3.66 -3.64
N LEU A 75 -5.73 2.54 -3.30
CA LEU A 75 -5.55 1.26 -3.97
C LEU A 75 -6.85 0.83 -4.65
N LYS A 76 -6.71 0.04 -5.71
CA LYS A 76 -7.80 -0.72 -6.32
C LYS A 76 -7.56 -2.20 -6.08
N ARG A 77 -8.51 -2.82 -5.39
CA ARG A 77 -8.54 -4.27 -5.13
C ARG A 77 -9.12 -5.03 -6.31
N ILE A 78 -8.47 -6.13 -6.71
CA ILE A 78 -8.84 -7.00 -7.83
C ILE A 78 -8.74 -8.45 -7.38
N PRO A 79 -9.74 -9.30 -7.64
CA PRO A 79 -9.60 -10.74 -7.40
C PRO A 79 -8.66 -11.36 -8.44
N ILE A 80 -7.66 -12.11 -7.98
CA ILE A 80 -6.78 -12.91 -8.83
C ILE A 80 -6.95 -14.38 -8.44
N GLY A 81 -7.16 -15.24 -9.43
CA GLY A 81 -7.24 -16.68 -9.22
C GLY A 81 -5.90 -17.24 -8.77
N ILE A 82 -5.92 -18.12 -7.78
CA ILE A 82 -4.77 -18.93 -7.39
C ILE A 82 -4.94 -20.22 -8.18
N ALA A 83 -3.97 -20.57 -9.03
CA ALA A 83 -4.09 -21.72 -9.94
C ALA A 83 -4.60 -22.98 -9.21
N ASP A 84 -5.42 -23.77 -9.89
CA ASP A 84 -6.33 -24.78 -9.31
C ASP A 84 -5.66 -25.90 -8.48
N GLY A 85 -4.33 -26.01 -8.52
CA GLY A 85 -3.56 -27.13 -7.97
C GLY A 85 -3.50 -27.25 -6.44
N LEU A 86 -4.00 -26.29 -5.66
CA LEU A 86 -3.95 -26.35 -4.18
C LEU A 86 -5.29 -26.14 -3.48
N SER A 87 -6.35 -25.82 -4.22
CA SER A 87 -7.66 -25.50 -3.64
C SER A 87 -8.28 -26.69 -2.89
N TYR A 88 -7.99 -27.92 -3.30
CA TYR A 88 -8.44 -29.15 -2.62
C TYR A 88 -7.76 -29.38 -1.26
N MET A 89 -6.65 -28.71 -0.96
CA MET A 89 -5.96 -28.78 0.34
C MET A 89 -6.45 -27.71 1.33
N GLY A 90 -7.54 -27.00 1.00
CA GLY A 90 -8.09 -25.93 1.83
C GLY A 90 -7.52 -24.53 1.54
N PHE A 91 -6.69 -24.38 0.50
CA PHE A 91 -6.24 -23.06 0.05
C PHE A 91 -7.38 -22.31 -0.68
N PRO A 92 -7.43 -20.97 -0.57
CA PRO A 92 -8.44 -20.19 -1.27
C PRO A 92 -8.26 -20.30 -2.79
N LYS A 93 -9.38 -20.27 -3.53
CA LYS A 93 -9.37 -20.28 -5.01
C LYS A 93 -8.90 -18.97 -5.63
N TRP A 94 -8.97 -17.89 -4.86
CA TRP A 94 -8.59 -16.56 -5.30
C TRP A 94 -8.12 -15.74 -4.11
N VAL A 95 -7.29 -14.75 -4.38
CA VAL A 95 -6.85 -13.73 -3.42
C VAL A 95 -7.13 -12.36 -3.98
N TYR A 96 -7.26 -11.39 -3.08
CA TYR A 96 -7.27 -9.99 -3.47
C TYR A 96 -5.84 -9.49 -3.69
N SER A 97 -5.57 -9.06 -4.92
CA SER A 97 -4.39 -8.28 -5.25
C SER A 97 -4.74 -6.80 -5.38
N TYR A 98 -3.77 -5.94 -5.12
CA TYR A 98 -3.92 -4.51 -5.05
C TYR A 98 -2.99 -3.84 -6.06
N ARG A 99 -3.55 -2.90 -6.81
CA ARG A 99 -2.80 -1.98 -7.68
C ARG A 99 -3.06 -0.53 -7.29
N ILE A 100 -2.25 0.38 -7.81
CA ILE A 100 -2.46 1.83 -7.64
C ILE A 100 -3.89 2.21 -8.08
N GLY A 101 -4.58 2.95 -7.22
CA GLY A 101 -5.91 3.49 -7.47
C GLY A 101 -5.84 4.95 -7.91
N ARG A 102 -6.96 5.45 -8.47
CA ARG A 102 -7.05 6.79 -9.06
C ARG A 102 -6.65 7.94 -8.11
N ARG A 103 -6.92 7.82 -6.80
CA ARG A 103 -6.51 8.88 -5.83
C ARG A 103 -5.01 8.89 -5.54
N ALA A 104 -4.32 7.76 -5.71
CA ALA A 104 -2.87 7.72 -5.52
C ALA A 104 -2.11 8.35 -6.70
N GLU A 105 -2.68 8.33 -7.90
CA GLU A 105 -2.16 9.07 -9.06
C GLU A 105 -2.25 10.59 -8.83
N MET A 106 -3.33 11.05 -8.20
CA MET A 106 -3.56 12.47 -7.91
C MET A 106 -2.61 13.04 -6.83
N LEU A 107 -2.10 12.21 -5.91
CA LEU A 107 -1.10 12.64 -4.93
C LEU A 107 0.23 13.10 -5.55
N GLU A 108 0.56 12.66 -6.77
CA GLU A 108 1.74 13.18 -7.46
C GLU A 108 1.52 14.58 -8.06
N LEU A 109 0.26 14.95 -8.33
CA LEU A 109 -0.10 16.29 -8.82
C LEU A 109 -0.07 17.32 -7.68
N ASP A 110 -0.59 16.98 -6.49
CA ASP A 110 -0.56 17.88 -5.32
C ASP A 110 0.87 18.08 -4.78
N SER A 111 1.73 17.06 -4.89
CA SER A 111 3.14 17.16 -4.46
C SER A 111 3.99 18.02 -5.41
N MET A 112 3.58 18.17 -6.66
CA MET A 112 4.20 19.10 -7.62
C MET A 112 3.72 20.54 -7.42
N GLU A 113 2.49 20.77 -6.95
CA GLU A 113 2.05 22.12 -6.57
C GLU A 113 2.70 22.61 -5.27
N CYS A 114 2.91 21.73 -4.28
CA CYS A 114 3.57 22.12 -3.03
C CYS A 114 5.09 22.35 -3.16
N MET A 115 5.74 21.84 -4.20
CA MET A 115 7.17 22.07 -4.48
C MET A 115 7.43 23.08 -5.61
N GLY A 116 6.36 23.69 -6.15
CA GLY A 116 6.40 24.57 -7.32
C GLY A 116 5.84 25.99 -7.13
N LEU A 117 5.49 26.41 -5.90
CA LEU A 117 5.14 27.81 -5.62
C LEU A 117 6.38 28.72 -5.51
N ILE A 118 7.27 28.62 -6.49
CA ILE A 118 8.10 29.75 -6.93
C ILE A 118 8.21 29.64 -8.46
N GLY A 119 7.22 30.17 -9.20
CA GLY A 119 7.45 30.58 -10.58
C GLY A 119 6.47 30.06 -11.64
N VAL A 120 5.41 30.85 -11.86
CA VAL A 120 4.81 31.15 -13.18
C VAL A 120 4.29 29.97 -14.02
N ARG A 121 2.97 29.76 -14.02
CA ARG A 121 2.19 29.87 -15.27
C ARG A 121 0.71 30.12 -15.01
N ARG A 122 0.25 31.22 -15.61
CA ARG A 122 -1.14 31.68 -15.66
C ARG A 122 -2.00 30.64 -16.38
N TYR A 123 -3.11 30.22 -15.77
CA TYR A 123 -4.26 29.75 -16.52
C TYR A 123 -5.03 30.99 -17.00
N THR A 124 -4.67 31.50 -18.18
CA THR A 124 -5.54 32.41 -18.93
C THR A 124 -6.50 31.58 -19.77
N GLY A 125 -7.75 31.49 -19.30
CA GLY A 125 -9.01 31.63 -20.05
C GLY A 125 -9.24 30.88 -21.36
N GLY A 126 -10.48 30.41 -21.53
CA GLY A 126 -11.03 30.25 -22.87
C GLY A 126 -12.25 29.36 -22.96
N SER A 127 -13.39 29.77 -22.41
CA SER A 127 -14.70 29.37 -22.94
C SER A 127 -14.72 29.65 -24.44
N HIS A 128 -15.10 28.65 -25.24
CA HIS A 128 -15.67 28.89 -26.57
C HIS A 128 -17.07 28.30 -26.55
N VAL A 129 -18.01 29.25 -26.64
CA VAL A 129 -19.37 29.23 -27.23
C VAL A 129 -19.94 27.88 -27.65
#